data_AF-A0A6C0F6Q7-F1
#
_entry.id   AF-A0A6C0F6Q7-F1
#
_cell.length_a   1.000
_cell.length_b   1.000
_cell.length_c   1.000
_cell.angle_alpha   90.00
_cell.angle_beta   90.00
_cell.angle_gamma   90.00
#
_symmetry.space_group_name_H-M   'P 1'
#
loop_
_entity.id
_entity.type
_entity.pdbx_description
1 polymer ?
#
loop_
_entity_poly.entity_id
_entity_poly.type
_entity_poly.pdbx_seq_one_letter_code
_entity_poly.pdbx_strand_id
1 'polypeptide(L)'
;MAGSKGYFFVILVVTLFYIIWVEYSVGNILLRTNSRGGRSLNFQSLWNLMTHPLHDKALWNKQCIDLNYPFVLSMTTFVYKMFG
;
A
#
# COMPACT_ATOMS: atom_id res chain seq x y z
N MET A 1 7.84 3.66 -26.17
CA MET A 1 8.63 3.21 -25.00
C MET A 1 8.66 4.34 -23.98
N ALA A 2 7.60 4.53 -23.19
CA ALA A 2 7.70 5.34 -21.98
C ALA A 2 8.70 4.62 -21.05
N GLY A 3 9.86 5.23 -20.82
CA GLY A 3 11.00 4.55 -20.20
C GLY A 3 10.74 4.11 -18.76
N SER A 4 11.52 3.13 -18.29
CA SER A 4 11.52 2.57 -16.93
C SER A 4 11.38 3.59 -15.80
N LYS A 5 11.89 4.81 -16.00
CA LYS A 5 11.76 5.94 -15.07
C LYS A 5 10.32 6.40 -14.83
N GLY A 6 9.50 6.45 -15.89
CA GLY A 6 8.08 6.85 -15.79
C GLY A 6 7.27 5.83 -15.01
N TYR A 7 7.52 4.53 -15.26
CA TYR A 7 6.89 3.46 -14.50
C TYR A 7 7.26 3.51 -13.02
N PHE A 8 8.55 3.70 -12.69
CA PHE A 8 8.97 3.84 -11.30
C PHE A 8 8.29 5.02 -10.60
N PHE A 9 8.16 6.16 -11.26
CA PHE A 9 7.45 7.32 -10.74
C PHE A 9 5.97 7.01 -10.43
N VAL A 10 5.28 6.30 -11.33
CA VAL A 10 3.88 5.87 -11.12
C VAL A 10 3.76 4.97 -9.89
N ILE A 11 4.64 3.98 -9.75
CA ILE A 11 4.62 3.07 -8.60
C ILE A 11 4.86 3.84 -7.30
N LEU A 12 5.80 4.79 -7.28
CA LEU A 12 6.05 5.63 -6.10
C LEU A 12 4.81 6.44 -5.71
N VAL A 13 4.18 7.11 -6.68
CA VAL A 13 2.96 7.91 -6.44
C VAL A 13 1.83 7.04 -5.91
N VAL A 14 1.57 5.88 -6.54
CA VAL A 14 0.53 4.95 -6.08
C VAL A 14 0.84 4.40 -4.69
N THR A 15 2.11 4.13 -4.38
CA THR A 15 2.52 3.66 -3.05
C THR A 15 2.23 4.71 -1.98
N LEU A 16 2.53 5.99 -2.25
CA LEU A 16 2.23 7.08 -1.30
C LEU A 16 0.73 7.21 -1.05
N PHE A 17 -0.09 7.16 -2.12
CA PHE A 17 -1.54 7.18 -1.97
C PHE A 17 -2.07 5.96 -1.21
N TYR A 18 -1.53 4.78 -1.47
CA TYR A 18 -1.85 3.56 -0.74
C TYR A 18 -1.55 3.72 0.76
N ILE A 19 -0.37 4.24 1.14
CA ILE A 19 0.01 4.45 2.54
C ILE A 19 -0.98 5.40 3.23
N ILE A 20 -1.36 6.50 2.56
CA ILE A 20 -2.36 7.44 3.09
C ILE A 20 -3.71 6.75 3.24
N TRP A 21 -4.13 5.96 2.24
CA TRP A 21 -5.39 5.24 2.25
C TRP A 21 -5.49 4.25 3.41
N VAL A 22 -4.46 3.42 3.64
CA VAL A 22 -4.47 2.45 4.73
C VAL A 22 -4.41 3.10 6.10
N GLU A 23 -3.71 4.24 6.22
CA GLU A 23 -3.72 5.01 7.47
C GLU A 23 -5.09 5.64 7.73
N TYR A 24 -5.81 6.08 6.69
CA TYR A 24 -7.16 6.61 6.84
C TYR A 24 -8.20 5.50 7.14
N SER A 25 -8.10 4.36 6.44
CA SER A 25 -9.09 3.28 6.50
C SER A 25 -8.91 2.39 7.74
N VAL A 26 -7.68 2.00 8.06
CA VAL A 26 -7.37 1.09 9.18
C VAL A 26 -6.90 1.87 10.41
N GLY A 27 -6.06 2.88 10.20
CA GLY A 27 -5.48 3.69 11.28
C GLY A 27 -4.39 2.98 12.09
N ASN A 28 -3.52 3.78 12.71
CA ASN A 28 -2.45 3.32 13.60
C ASN A 28 -1.47 2.32 12.94
N ILE A 29 -1.33 2.35 11.61
CA ILE A 29 -0.41 1.49 10.88
C ILE A 29 0.97 2.14 10.90
N LEU A 30 1.13 3.25 10.20
CA LEU A 30 2.35 4.05 10.15
C LEU A 30 2.36 5.06 11.30
N LEU A 31 1.27 5.79 11.54
CA LEU A 31 1.20 6.80 12.60
C LEU A 31 0.59 6.19 13.86
N ARG A 32 1.44 5.63 14.72
CA ARG A 32 0.99 4.96 15.94
C ARG A 32 1.17 5.83 17.18
N THR A 33 0.11 5.98 17.95
CA THR A 33 0.16 6.60 19.28
C THR A 33 0.74 5.60 20.29
N ASN A 34 1.78 6.01 21.02
CA ASN A 34 2.36 5.20 22.08
C ASN A 34 1.61 5.38 23.41
N SER A 35 1.94 4.55 24.41
CA SER A 35 1.31 4.60 25.75
C SER A 35 1.53 5.92 26.51
N ARG A 36 2.43 6.78 26.03
CA ARG A 36 2.71 8.11 26.58
C ARG A 36 2.00 9.22 25.78
N GLY A 37 1.12 8.88 24.84
CA GLY A 37 0.39 9.83 23.99
C GLY A 37 1.22 10.44 22.85
N GLY A 38 2.48 10.04 22.68
CA GLY A 38 3.33 10.51 21.59
C GLY A 38 3.06 9.77 20.28
N ARG A 39 3.08 10.50 19.16
CA ARG A 39 3.01 9.89 17.81
C ARG A 39 4.40 9.40 17.40
N SER A 40 4.46 8.15 16.94
CA SER A 40 5.68 7.51 16.44
C SER A 40 5.42 6.89 15.07
N LEU A 41 6.43 6.95 14.19
CA LEU A 41 6.37 6.28 12.89
C LEU A 41 6.71 4.80 13.06
N ASN A 42 5.81 3.93 12.62
CA ASN A 42 5.97 2.48 12.68
C ASN A 42 6.02 1.87 11.28
N PHE A 43 7.19 1.94 10.67
CA PHE A 43 7.44 1.36 9.34
C PHE A 43 7.33 -0.16 9.34
N GLN A 44 7.58 -0.82 10.47
CA GLN A 44 7.48 -2.29 10.57
C GLN A 44 6.03 -2.75 10.37
N SER A 45 5.07 -2.08 11.01
CA SER A 45 3.64 -2.37 10.83
C SER A 45 3.20 -2.14 9.39
N LEU A 46 3.64 -1.03 8.79
CA LEU A 46 3.33 -0.72 7.40
C LEU A 46 3.87 -1.80 6.45
N TRP A 47 5.14 -2.17 6.60
CA TRP A 47 5.76 -3.22 5.79
C TRP A 47 5.03 -4.56 5.96
N ASN A 48 4.72 -4.93 7.19
CA ASN A 48 3.98 -6.16 7.48
C ASN A 48 2.60 -6.15 6.80
N LEU A 49 1.86 -5.04 6.84
CA LEU A 49 0.59 -4.91 6.12
C LEU A 49 0.76 -5.08 4.61
N MET A 50 1.78 -4.44 4.03
CA MET A 50 2.05 -4.49 2.58
C MET A 50 2.40 -5.89 2.09
N THR A 51 3.07 -6.71 2.91
CA THR A 51 3.46 -8.08 2.54
C THR A 51 2.49 -9.14 3.06
N HIS A 52 1.61 -8.81 4.00
CA HIS A 52 0.65 -9.75 4.60
C HIS A 52 -0.15 -10.56 3.56
N PRO A 53 -0.69 -9.97 2.47
CA PRO A 53 -1.45 -10.73 1.47
C PRO A 53 -0.64 -11.79 0.71
N LEU A 54 0.68 -11.77 0.79
CA LEU A 54 1.56 -12.77 0.19
C LEU A 54 1.67 -14.04 1.05
N HIS A 55 1.36 -13.92 2.34
CA HIS A 55 1.45 -15.01 3.31
C HIS A 55 0.07 -15.48 3.78
N ASP A 56 -0.90 -14.57 3.82
CA ASP A 56 -2.26 -14.82 4.31
C ASP A 56 -3.33 -14.35 3.30
N LYS A 57 -4.41 -15.12 3.18
CA LYS A 57 -5.51 -14.84 2.24
C LYS A 57 -6.60 -13.91 2.79
N ALA A 58 -6.50 -13.46 4.04
CA ALA A 58 -7.50 -12.63 4.71
C ALA A 58 -7.84 -11.36 3.91
N LEU A 59 -6.85 -10.75 3.25
CA LEU A 59 -7.02 -9.53 2.46
C LEU A 59 -7.41 -9.78 0.99
N TRP A 60 -7.67 -11.03 0.58
CA TRP A 60 -8.10 -11.38 -0.79
C TRP A 60 -9.63 -11.43 -0.96
N ASN A 61 -10.37 -10.90 0.02
CA ASN A 61 -11.82 -10.79 -0.05
C ASN A 61 -12.24 -9.41 -0.61
N LYS A 62 -13.47 -9.33 -1.12
CA LYS A 62 -13.98 -8.11 -1.80
C LYS A 62 -13.98 -6.85 -0.91
N GLN A 63 -14.10 -7.00 0.40
CA GLN A 63 -14.19 -5.89 1.35
C GLN A 63 -12.82 -5.31 1.71
N CYS A 64 -11.73 -6.06 1.49
CA CYS A 64 -10.37 -5.66 1.86
C CYS A 64 -9.41 -5.65 0.68
N ILE A 65 -9.92 -5.77 -0.55
CA ILE A 65 -9.09 -5.89 -1.76
C ILE A 65 -8.30 -4.60 -2.05
N ASP A 66 -8.80 -3.47 -1.59
CA ASP A 66 -8.18 -2.15 -1.61
C ASP A 66 -7.02 -2.02 -0.60
N LEU A 67 -7.05 -2.79 0.49
CA LEU A 67 -5.97 -2.90 1.48
C LEU A 67 -4.90 -3.92 1.06
N ASN A 68 -5.12 -4.65 -0.03
CA ASN A 68 -4.20 -5.67 -0.53
C ASN A 68 -3.16 -5.05 -1.46
N TYR A 69 -2.02 -4.66 -0.90
CA TYR A 69 -0.98 -3.97 -1.67
C TYR A 69 -0.46 -4.73 -2.91
N PRO A 70 -0.21 -6.06 -2.88
CA PRO A 70 0.12 -6.82 -4.08
C PRO A 70 -0.94 -6.73 -5.17
N PHE A 71 -2.23 -6.72 -4.80
CA PHE A 71 -3.31 -6.52 -5.77
C PHE A 71 -3.29 -5.11 -6.36
N VAL A 72 -3.15 -4.07 -5.52
CA VAL A 72 -3.07 -2.66 -5.96
C VAL A 72 -1.90 -2.46 -6.94
N LEU A 73 -0.73 -3.03 -6.65
CA LEU A 73 0.43 -2.98 -7.54
C LEU A 73 0.15 -3.72 -8.85
N SER A 74 -0.40 -4.93 -8.78
CA SER A 74 -0.71 -5.73 -9.98
C SER A 74 -1.70 -5.01 -10.90
N MET A 75 -2.75 -4.42 -10.34
CA MET A 75 -3.72 -3.63 -11.09
C MET A 75 -3.09 -2.37 -11.68
N THR A 76 -2.24 -1.68 -10.92
CA THR A 76 -1.50 -0.51 -11.40
C THR A 76 -0.60 -0.86 -12.59
N THR A 77 0.16 -1.95 -12.49
CA THR A 77 1.01 -2.43 -13.59
C THR A 77 0.18 -2.79 -14.82
N PHE A 78 -0.97 -3.46 -14.62
CA PHE A 78 -1.88 -3.81 -15.71
C PHE A 78 -2.41 -2.55 -16.43
N VAL A 79 -2.94 -1.59 -15.68
CA VAL A 79 -3.45 -0.31 -16.22
C VAL A 79 -2.35 0.46 -16.93
N TYR A 80 -1.15 0.57 -16.34
CA TYR A 80 -0.02 1.25 -16.96
C TYR A 80 0.37 0.62 -18.30
N LYS A 81 0.37 -0.71 -18.40
CA LYS A 81 0.67 -1.41 -19.68
C LYS A 81 -0.42 -1.24 -20.73
N MET A 82 -1.68 -1.07 -20.32
CA MET A 82 -2.81 -0.92 -21.24
C MET A 82 -2.92 0.50 -21.81
N PHE A 83 -2.55 1.52 -21.04
CA PHE A 83 -2.80 2.93 -21.37
C PHE A 83 -1.55 3.82 -21.44
N GLY A 84 -0.37 3.32 -21.05
CA GLY A 84 0.91 4.04 -21.07
C GLY A 84 1.88 3.55 -22.14
#